data_AF-A0AA50CP02-F1
#
_entry.id   AF-A0AA50CP02-F1
#
_cell.length_a   1.000
_cell.length_b   1.000
_cell.length_c   1.000
_cell.angle_alpha   90.00
_cell.angle_beta   90.00
_cell.angle_gamma   90.00
#
_symmetry.space_group_name_H-M   'P 1'
#
loop_
_entity.id
_entity.type
_entity.pdbx_description
1 polymer ?
#
loop_
_entity_poly.entity_id
_entity_poly.type
_entity_poly.pdbx_seq_one_letter_code
_entity_poly.pdbx_strand_id
1 'polypeptide(L)'
;MLGRSQASDVSAALDGCGLTYVTRWVAADAIADGRLKQVLAEWTPPYPGLRLYYPRHRHIGTGMRAFLDFLKNTPPALKFLMG
;
A
#
# COMPACT_ATOMS: atom_id res chain seq x y z
N MET A 1 4.63 -5.55 -23.10
CA MET A 1 4.53 -5.88 -21.65
C MET A 1 4.86 -4.62 -20.85
N LEU A 2 3.89 -3.71 -20.69
CA LEU A 2 4.12 -2.49 -19.90
C LEU A 2 4.03 -2.81 -18.41
N GLY A 3 5.06 -2.42 -17.65
CA GLY A 3 5.00 -2.36 -16.20
C GLY A 3 3.91 -1.38 -15.79
N ARG A 4 2.83 -1.90 -15.20
CA ARG A 4 1.79 -1.09 -14.58
C ARG A 4 2.36 -0.45 -13.31
N SER A 5 2.88 0.75 -13.46
CA SER A 5 3.14 1.63 -12.33
C SER A 5 1.80 2.23 -11.90
N GLN A 6 1.40 2.04 -10.64
CA GLN A 6 0.16 2.63 -10.10
C GLN A 6 0.12 4.17 -10.25
N ALA A 7 1.28 4.81 -10.47
CA ALA A 7 1.40 6.24 -10.69
C ALA A 7 0.75 6.70 -12.02
N SER A 8 0.79 5.89 -13.08
CA SER A 8 0.12 6.26 -14.35
C SER A 8 -1.39 6.25 -14.22
N ASP A 9 -1.91 5.34 -13.39
CA ASP A 9 -3.35 5.12 -13.24
C ASP A 9 -4.01 6.25 -12.42
N VAL A 10 -3.25 6.87 -11.51
CA VAL A 10 -3.69 8.09 -10.79
C VAL A 10 -3.67 9.31 -11.70
N SER A 11 -2.64 9.47 -12.54
CA SER A 11 -2.60 10.58 -13.51
C SER A 11 -3.79 10.53 -14.46
N ALA A 12 -4.11 9.37 -15.01
CA ALA A 12 -5.27 9.20 -15.88
C ALA A 12 -6.61 9.54 -15.19
N ALA A 13 -6.76 9.19 -13.91
CA ALA A 13 -7.94 9.55 -13.13
C ALA A 13 -8.02 11.07 -12.87
N LEU A 14 -6.88 11.71 -12.61
CA LEU A 14 -6.78 13.18 -12.48
C LEU A 14 -7.12 13.90 -13.79
N ASP A 15 -6.75 13.31 -14.93
CA ASP A 15 -7.06 13.83 -16.28
C ASP A 15 -8.52 13.54 -16.71
N GLY A 16 -9.35 12.97 -15.83
CA GLY A 16 -10.77 12.73 -16.10
C GLY A 16 -11.06 11.52 -16.98
N CYS A 17 -10.10 10.62 -17.19
CA CYS A 17 -10.27 9.43 -18.03
C CYS A 17 -11.08 8.30 -17.38
N GLY A 18 -11.62 8.50 -16.16
CA GLY A 18 -12.56 7.59 -15.50
C GLY A 18 -12.17 7.23 -14.06
N LEU A 19 -12.48 6.01 -13.66
CA LEU A 19 -12.23 5.46 -12.32
C LEU A 19 -10.96 4.61 -12.30
N THR A 20 -10.20 4.69 -11.21
CA THR A 20 -9.01 3.86 -10.98
C THR A 20 -9.07 3.12 -9.64
N TYR A 21 -8.46 1.93 -9.60
CA TYR A 21 -8.34 1.13 -8.38
C TYR A 21 -6.87 1.05 -7.96
N VAL A 22 -6.48 1.90 -7.03
CA VAL A 22 -5.12 2.01 -6.50
C VAL A 22 -5.11 1.89 -4.99
N THR A 23 -3.94 1.61 -4.42
CA THR A 23 -3.76 1.63 -2.96
C THR A 23 -3.96 3.04 -2.41
N ARG A 24 -4.62 3.15 -1.24
CA ARG A 24 -4.90 4.43 -0.56
C ARG A 24 -3.69 5.37 -0.50
N TRP A 25 -2.51 4.85 -0.23
CA TRP A 25 -1.27 5.63 -0.11
C TRP A 25 -0.93 6.42 -1.38
N VAL A 26 -1.22 5.87 -2.56
CA VAL A 26 -0.86 6.49 -3.84
C VAL A 26 -1.85 7.61 -4.20
N ALA A 27 -3.11 7.49 -3.74
CA ALA A 27 -4.14 8.49 -3.97
C ALA A 27 -4.33 9.46 -2.79
N ALA A 28 -3.58 9.29 -1.69
CA ALA A 28 -3.79 10.01 -0.44
C ALA A 28 -3.72 11.53 -0.63
N ASP A 29 -2.64 12.02 -1.24
CA ASP A 29 -2.42 13.44 -1.49
C ASP A 29 -3.49 14.03 -2.41
N ALA A 30 -3.81 13.33 -3.50
CA ALA A 30 -4.83 13.76 -4.45
C ALA A 30 -6.25 13.79 -3.84
N ILE A 31 -6.54 12.91 -2.89
CA ILE A 31 -7.81 12.92 -2.14
C ILE A 31 -7.81 14.06 -1.11
N ALA A 32 -6.70 14.27 -0.40
CA ALA A 32 -6.57 15.36 0.57
C ALA A 32 -6.72 16.74 -0.10
N ASP A 33 -6.16 16.89 -1.30
CA ASP A 33 -6.28 18.09 -2.13
C ASP A 33 -7.68 18.26 -2.77
N GLY A 34 -8.57 17.28 -2.63
CA GLY A 34 -9.89 17.28 -3.26
C GLY A 34 -9.89 17.04 -4.78
N ARG A 35 -8.74 16.71 -5.37
CA ARG A 35 -8.58 16.42 -6.80
C ARG A 35 -9.13 15.05 -7.19
N LEU A 36 -9.14 14.10 -6.26
CA LEU A 36 -9.80 12.80 -6.39
C LEU A 36 -10.79 12.56 -5.27
N LYS A 37 -11.83 11.79 -5.55
CA LYS A 37 -12.83 11.36 -4.57
C LYS A 37 -12.88 9.85 -4.51
N GLN A 38 -12.78 9.30 -3.30
CA GLN A 38 -13.02 7.88 -3.09
C GLN A 38 -14.50 7.56 -3.35
N VAL A 39 -14.75 6.61 -4.24
CA VAL A 39 -16.09 6.06 -4.53
C VAL A 39 -16.11 4.57 -4.23
N LEU A 40 -17.31 3.98 -4.08
CA LEU A 40 -17.50 2.54 -3.85
C LEU A 40 -16.74 2.00 -2.62
N ALA A 41 -16.59 2.82 -1.57
CA ALA A 41 -15.88 2.42 -0.35
C ALA A 41 -16.51 1.17 0.31
N GLU A 42 -17.84 1.05 0.28
CA GLU A 42 -18.59 -0.09 0.82
C GLU A 42 -18.36 -1.39 0.05
N TRP A 43 -17.94 -1.30 -1.20
CA TRP A 43 -17.65 -2.44 -2.07
C TRP A 43 -16.15 -2.76 -2.12
N THR A 44 -15.32 -1.98 -1.41
CA THR A 44 -13.87 -2.20 -1.37
C THR A 44 -13.51 -3.14 -0.23
N PRO A 45 -12.92 -4.31 -0.51
CA PRO A 45 -12.53 -5.24 0.55
C PRO A 45 -11.49 -4.61 1.48
N PRO A 46 -11.54 -4.91 2.80
CA PRO A 46 -10.58 -4.36 3.75
C PRO A 46 -9.16 -4.78 3.37
N TYR A 47 -8.23 -3.83 3.45
CA TYR A 47 -6.82 -4.09 3.14
C TYR A 47 -6.28 -5.18 4.08
N PRO A 48 -5.86 -6.35 3.56
CA PRO A 48 -5.47 -7.50 4.39
C PRO A 48 -4.12 -7.30 5.12
N GLY A 49 -3.56 -6.10 5.05
CA GLY A 49 -2.25 -5.77 5.61
C GLY A 49 -1.09 -6.18 4.70
N LEU A 50 0.10 -5.76 5.08
CA LEU A 50 1.35 -6.20 4.46
C LEU A 50 1.67 -7.62 4.95
N ARG A 51 1.91 -8.54 4.03
CA ARG A 51 2.37 -9.91 4.35
C ARG A 51 3.80 -10.08 3.85
N LEU A 52 4.70 -10.46 4.74
CA LEU A 52 6.06 -10.86 4.40
C LEU A 52 6.09 -12.35 4.07
N TYR A 53 6.24 -12.68 2.78
CA TYR A 53 6.37 -14.06 2.34
C TYR A 53 7.85 -14.47 2.34
N TYR A 54 8.21 -15.51 3.09
CA TYR A 54 9.53 -16.12 3.04
C TYR A 54 9.41 -17.65 2.99
N PRO A 55 10.29 -18.36 2.25
CA PRO A 55 10.26 -19.82 2.18
C PRO A 55 10.53 -20.42 3.56
N ARG A 56 9.71 -21.38 3.98
CA ARG A 56 9.78 -22.02 5.30
C ARG A 56 10.98 -22.97 5.48
N HIS A 57 11.89 -23.05 4.50
CA HIS A 57 12.87 -24.14 4.37
C HIS A 57 14.30 -23.65 4.12
N ARG A 58 14.88 -22.97 5.11
CA ARG A 58 16.30 -23.07 5.49
C ARG A 58 16.50 -22.03 6.59
N HIS A 59 16.89 -22.49 7.77
CA HIS A 59 17.38 -21.71 8.92
C HIS A 59 17.21 -20.19 8.75
N ILE A 60 16.14 -19.63 9.31
CA ILE A 60 15.97 -18.17 9.38
C ILE A 60 17.25 -17.62 10.00
N GLY A 61 18.09 -16.99 9.18
CA GLY A 61 19.38 -16.47 9.61
C GLY A 61 19.17 -15.45 10.72
N THR A 62 20.15 -15.30 11.61
CA THR A 62 20.06 -14.39 12.76
C THR A 62 19.65 -12.96 12.34
N GLY A 63 20.10 -12.49 11.17
CA GLY A 63 19.67 -11.20 10.61
C GLY A 63 18.19 -11.14 10.22
N MET A 64 17.62 -12.20 9.64
CA MET A 64 16.19 -12.26 9.33
C MET A 64 15.35 -12.36 10.62
N ARG A 65 15.83 -13.06 11.66
CA ARG A 65 15.16 -13.03 12.97
C ARG A 65 15.18 -11.62 13.58
N ALA A 66 16.33 -10.96 13.60
CA ALA A 66 16.44 -9.60 14.09
C ALA A 66 15.54 -8.62 13.32
N PHE A 67 15.42 -8.77 12.00
CA PHE A 67 14.50 -7.98 11.18
C PHE A 67 13.02 -8.28 11.49
N LEU A 68 12.65 -9.56 11.64
CA LEU A 68 11.30 -9.94 12.03
C LEU A 68 10.94 -9.44 13.44
N ASP A 69 11.88 -9.52 14.38
CA ASP A 69 11.68 -9.04 15.75
C ASP A 69 11.62 -7.51 15.79
N PHE A 70 12.41 -6.82 14.96
CA PHE A 70 12.26 -5.38 14.74
C PHE A 70 10.87 -5.04 14.20
N LEU A 71 10.39 -5.74 13.17
CA LEU A 71 9.06 -5.51 12.60
C LEU A 71 7.92 -5.83 13.58
N LYS A 72 8.09 -6.80 14.48
CA LYS A 72 7.09 -7.18 15.50
C LYS A 72 7.09 -6.25 16.72
N ASN A 73 8.28 -5.81 17.16
CA ASN A 73 8.45 -4.94 18.32
C ASN A 73 8.33 -3.45 17.94
N THR A 74 8.31 -3.13 16.65
CA THR A 74 7.82 -1.83 16.21
C THR A 74 6.33 -1.79 16.57
N PRO A 75 5.86 -0.86 17.42
CA PRO A 75 4.45 -0.69 17.66
C PRO A 75 3.74 -0.56 16.29
N PRO A 76 2.43 -0.88 16.17
CA PRO A 76 1.70 -0.72 14.91
C PRO A 76 1.68 0.73 14.35
N ALA A 77 2.45 1.65 14.95
CA ALA A 77 2.81 3.00 14.53
C ALA A 77 3.68 3.12 13.27
N LEU A 78 3.91 2.04 12.50
CA LEU A 78 4.06 2.18 11.03
C LEU A 78 2.69 2.41 10.34
N LYS A 79 1.71 2.94 11.10
CA LYS A 79 0.41 3.42 10.63
C LYS A 79 0.37 4.93 10.33
N PHE A 80 1.39 5.71 10.70
CA PHE A 80 1.31 7.18 10.64
C PHE A 80 2.59 7.91 10.17
N LEU A 81 3.70 7.23 9.86
CA LEU A 81 4.96 7.91 9.52
C LEU A 81 5.18 8.16 8.01
N MET A 82 4.13 8.01 7.21
CA MET A 82 3.88 8.87 6.04
C MET A 82 2.63 9.67 6.40
N GLY A 83 2.79 10.62 7.31
CA GLY A 83 1.80 11.66 7.60
C GLY A 83 1.88 12.75 6.56
#